data_AF-A0A4R6RKH7-F1
#
_entry.id   AF-A0A4R6RKH7-F1
#
_cell.length_a   1.000
_cell.length_b   1.000
_cell.length_c   1.000
_cell.angle_alpha   90.00
_cell.angle_beta   90.00
_cell.angle_gamma   90.00
#
_symmetry.space_group_name_H-M   'P 1'
#
loop_
_entity.id
_entity.type
_entity.pdbx_description
1 polymer ?
#
loop_
_entity_poly.entity_id
_entity_poly.type
_entity_poly.pdbx_seq_one_letter_code
_entity_poly.pdbx_strand_id
1 'polypeptide(L)'
;MTASIIANHLQAALGTDVGISFDDTAAPREVVLYRPDRLSEDFVALALQSLEDTDPNALDRIEAVLVTFETPLGRSRRRVDFRPRGGDVGRDAAA
;
A
#
# COMPACT_ATOMS: atom_id res chain seq x y z
N MET A 1 6.53 11.88 -5.74
CA MET A 1 7.26 11.05 -4.77
C MET A 1 7.85 9.83 -5.47
N THR A 2 9.00 9.31 -5.05
CA THR A 2 9.63 8.11 -5.66
C THR A 2 9.29 6.85 -4.87
N ALA A 3 9.34 5.68 -5.51
CA ALA A 3 9.10 4.37 -4.88
C ALA A 3 9.92 4.15 -3.59
N SER A 4 11.14 4.70 -3.54
CA SER A 4 12.02 4.62 -2.36
C SER A 4 11.44 5.27 -1.11
N ILE A 5 10.71 6.38 -1.25
CA ILE A 5 10.12 7.08 -0.09
C ILE A 5 8.95 6.27 0.48
N ILE A 6 8.09 5.77 -0.41
CA ILE A 6 6.97 4.88 -0.04
C ILE A 6 7.49 3.63 0.66
N ALA A 7 8.52 2.99 0.08
CA ALA A 7 9.13 1.79 0.66
C ALA A 7 9.72 2.04 2.04
N ASN A 8 10.48 3.13 2.21
CA ASN A 8 11.10 3.47 3.50
C ASN A 8 10.03 3.70 4.59
N HIS A 9 8.95 4.42 4.26
CA HIS A 9 7.88 4.67 5.22
C HIS A 9 7.15 3.39 5.61
N LEU A 10 6.80 2.56 4.62
CA LEU A 10 6.12 1.29 4.87
C LEU A 10 7.00 0.30 5.62
N GLN A 11 8.30 0.23 5.35
CA GLN A 11 9.23 -0.60 6.14
C GLN A 11 9.35 -0.11 7.59
N ALA A 12 9.39 1.22 7.80
CA ALA A 12 9.42 1.79 9.15
C ALA A 12 8.13 1.46 9.94
N ALA A 13 6.97 1.45 9.26
CA ALA A 13 5.69 1.16 9.89
C ALA A 13 5.42 -0.33 10.09
N LEU A 14 5.78 -1.18 9.11
CA LEU A 14 5.39 -2.59 9.07
C LEU A 14 6.48 -3.58 9.51
N GLY A 15 7.74 -3.12 9.58
CA GLY A 15 8.90 -3.92 9.94
C GLY A 15 9.89 -4.11 8.78
N THR A 16 11.17 -4.31 9.13
CA THR A 16 12.27 -4.48 8.17
C THR A 16 12.23 -5.82 7.42
N ASP A 17 11.44 -6.77 7.91
CA ASP A 17 11.20 -8.09 7.34
C ASP A 17 10.16 -8.06 6.20
N VAL A 18 9.48 -6.94 6.00
CA VAL A 18 8.55 -6.73 4.88
C VAL A 18 9.33 -6.44 3.59
N GLY A 19 9.19 -7.35 2.63
CA GLY A 19 9.59 -7.10 1.25
C GLY A 19 8.58 -6.18 0.57
N ILE A 20 9.07 -5.14 -0.11
CA ILE A 20 8.22 -4.19 -0.84
C ILE A 20 8.67 -4.16 -2.29
N SER A 21 7.74 -4.35 -3.21
CA SER A 21 7.98 -4.23 -4.64
C SER A 21 6.89 -3.39 -5.29
N PHE A 22 7.25 -2.77 -6.41
CA PHE A 22 6.37 -1.92 -7.20
C PHE A 22 6.28 -2.48 -8.63
N ASP A 23 5.17 -2.21 -9.30
CA ASP A 23 5.04 -2.48 -10.74
C ASP A 23 5.96 -1.59 -11.58
N ASP A 24 6.07 -0.30 -11.21
CA ASP A 24 6.97 0.68 -11.81
C ASP A 24 7.66 1.49 -10.68
N THR A 25 8.98 1.63 -10.72
CA THR A 25 9.74 2.34 -9.69
C THR A 25 9.73 3.86 -9.85
N ALA A 26 9.47 4.37 -11.05
CA ALA A 26 9.38 5.81 -11.36
C ALA A 26 7.96 6.35 -11.12
N ALA A 27 6.94 5.55 -11.42
CA ALA A 27 5.53 5.92 -11.27
C ALA A 27 4.70 4.72 -10.79
N PRO A 28 4.86 4.29 -9.53
CA PRO A 28 4.18 3.11 -9.02
C PRO A 28 2.66 3.29 -9.08
N ARG A 29 1.95 2.27 -9.56
CA ARG A 29 0.48 2.15 -9.49
C ARG A 29 0.07 0.98 -8.62
N GLU A 30 0.95 0.01 -8.42
CA GLU A 30 0.75 -1.12 -7.53
C GLU A 30 1.90 -1.24 -6.52
N VAL A 31 1.55 -1.49 -5.26
CA VAL A 31 2.50 -1.85 -4.21
C VAL A 31 2.24 -3.29 -3.78
N VAL A 32 3.26 -4.13 -3.77
CA VAL A 32 3.19 -5.50 -3.26
C VAL A 32 4.04 -5.61 -2.01
N LEU A 33 3.39 -6.03 -0.92
CA LEU A 33 3.98 -6.27 0.38
C LEU A 33 4.10 -7.77 0.61
N TYR A 34 5.31 -8.25 0.87
CA TYR A 34 5.59 -9.66 1.10
C TYR A 34 6.15 -9.90 2.50
N ARG A 35 5.59 -10.89 3.21
CA ARG A 35 6.23 -11.52 4.37
C ARG A 35 5.98 -13.03 4.40
N PRO A 36 6.87 -13.83 5.01
CA PRO A 36 6.61 -15.25 5.23
C PRO A 36 5.39 -15.51 6.11
N ASP A 37 5.15 -14.65 7.10
CA ASP A 37 4.03 -14.69 8.02
C ASP A 37 2.89 -13.73 7.60
N ARG A 38 1.69 -13.99 8.11
CA ARG A 38 0.50 -13.23 7.72
C ARG A 38 0.52 -11.82 8.31
N LEU A 39 0.57 -10.80 7.43
CA LEU A 39 0.27 -9.42 7.77
C LEU A 39 -1.24 -9.21 7.94
N SER A 40 -1.62 -8.50 8.99
CA SER A 40 -3.01 -8.06 9.17
C SER A 40 -3.34 -6.96 8.17
N GLU A 41 -4.49 -7.06 7.50
CA GLU A 41 -4.98 -6.04 6.57
C GLU A 41 -5.19 -4.69 7.26
N ASP A 42 -5.73 -4.70 8.49
CA ASP A 42 -5.91 -3.50 9.31
C ASP A 42 -4.58 -2.80 9.61
N PHE A 43 -3.54 -3.58 9.86
CA PHE A 43 -2.21 -3.04 10.16
C PHE A 43 -1.58 -2.39 8.93
N VAL A 44 -1.78 -2.99 7.75
CA VAL A 44 -1.35 -2.39 6.48
C VAL A 44 -2.16 -1.12 6.18
N ALA A 45 -3.47 -1.13 6.38
CA ALA A 45 -4.31 0.04 6.21
C ALA A 45 -3.88 1.21 7.11
N LEU A 46 -3.53 0.94 8.38
CA LEU A 46 -2.99 1.95 9.28
C LEU A 46 -1.65 2.53 8.81
N ALA A 47 -0.75 1.70 8.28
CA ALA A 47 0.52 2.17 7.72
C ALA A 47 0.33 3.06 6.48
N LEU A 48 -0.63 2.70 5.61
CA LEU A 48 -1.00 3.52 4.44
C LEU A 48 -1.62 4.84 4.88
N GLN A 49 -2.49 4.84 5.90
CA GLN A 49 -3.06 6.06 6.44
C GLN A 49 -1.98 6.99 7.01
N SER A 50 -1.00 6.43 7.73
CA SER A 50 0.13 7.21 8.26
C SER A 50 1.01 7.81 7.15
N LEU A 51 1.18 7.10 6.03
CA LEU A 51 1.89 7.61 4.86
C LEU A 51 1.12 8.80 4.25
N GLU A 52 -0.19 8.67 4.09
CA GLU A 52 -1.04 9.76 3.59
C GLU A 52 -1.09 10.97 4.54
N ASP A 53 -1.09 10.75 5.85
CA ASP A 53 -1.01 11.84 6.84
C ASP A 53 0.34 12.58 6.77
N THR A 54 1.41 11.92 6.29
CA THR A 54 2.76 12.49 6.13
C THR A 54 2.92 13.20 4.78
N ASP A 55 2.43 12.60 3.70
CA ASP A 55 2.35 13.18 2.36
C ASP A 55 0.98 12.85 1.75
N PRO A 56 0.04 13.82 1.74
CA PRO A 56 -1.32 13.60 1.25
C PRO A 56 -1.43 13.10 -0.19
N ASN A 57 -0.41 13.30 -1.02
CA ASN A 57 -0.43 12.88 -2.42
C ASN A 57 0.37 11.59 -2.67
N ALA A 58 0.89 10.96 -1.61
CA ALA A 58 1.74 9.78 -1.68
C ALA A 58 1.07 8.60 -2.40
N LEU A 59 -0.24 8.48 -2.22
CA LEU A 59 -1.04 7.34 -2.64
C LEU A 59 -1.97 7.65 -3.82
N ASP A 60 -2.00 8.89 -4.32
CA ASP A 60 -2.92 9.32 -5.40
C ASP A 60 -2.84 8.48 -6.66
N ARG A 61 -1.64 7.95 -6.95
CA ARG A 61 -1.39 7.11 -8.14
C ARG A 61 -1.47 5.62 -7.85
N ILE A 62 -1.52 5.24 -6.57
CA ILE A 62 -1.55 3.84 -6.14
C ILE A 62 -2.98 3.34 -6.27
N GLU A 63 -3.21 2.52 -7.28
CA GLU A 63 -4.49 1.90 -7.55
C GLU A 63 -4.71 0.66 -6.68
N ALA A 64 -3.63 -0.06 -6.35
CA ALA A 64 -3.72 -1.28 -5.55
C ALA A 64 -2.55 -1.45 -4.60
N VAL A 65 -2.85 -1.91 -3.39
CA VAL A 65 -1.87 -2.44 -2.43
C VAL A 65 -2.20 -3.90 -2.19
N LEU A 66 -1.22 -4.78 -2.42
CA LEU A 66 -1.39 -6.21 -2.33
C LEU A 66 -0.49 -6.78 -1.24
N VAL A 67 -1.04 -7.65 -0.40
CA VAL A 67 -0.31 -8.41 0.61
C VAL A 67 -0.17 -9.85 0.12
N THR A 68 1.05 -10.36 0.17
CA THR A 68 1.39 -11.73 -0.17
C THR A 68 2.16 -12.37 0.99
N PHE A 69 1.83 -13.63 1.27
CA PHE A 69 2.51 -14.45 2.27
C PHE A 69 2.55 -15.92 1.86
N GLU A 70 3.49 -16.66 2.44
CA GLU A 70 3.68 -18.09 2.14
C GLU A 70 2.56 -18.94 2.77
N THR A 71 2.03 -19.88 1.98
CA THR A 71 1.01 -20.84 2.42
C THR A 71 1.45 -22.26 2.02
N PRO A 72 0.81 -23.32 2.56
CA PRO A 72 1.10 -24.70 2.11
C PRO A 72 0.90 -24.94 0.62
N LEU A 73 0.14 -24.09 -0.08
CA LEU A 73 -0.15 -24.18 -1.51
C LEU A 73 0.70 -23.20 -2.36
N GLY A 74 1.65 -22.49 -1.75
CA GLY A 74 2.46 -21.44 -2.38
C GLY A 74 2.08 -20.03 -1.93
N ARG A 75 2.52 -19.01 -2.67
CA ARG A 75 2.29 -17.60 -2.31
C ARG A 75 0.82 -17.21 -2.47
N SER A 76 0.25 -16.66 -1.40
CA SER A 76 -1.05 -15.99 -1.44
C SER A 76 -0.92 -14.61 -2.08
N ARG A 77 -2.03 -14.04 -2.56
CA ARG A 77 -2.10 -12.64 -3.00
C ARG A 77 -3.47 -12.09 -2.64
N ARG A 78 -3.51 -11.04 -1.83
CA ARG A 78 -4.73 -10.38 -1.38
C ARG A 78 -4.61 -8.88 -1.54
N ARG A 79 -5.71 -8.24 -1.94
CA ARG A 79 -5.79 -6.79 -2.01
C ARG A 79 -6.17 -6.23 -0.65
N VAL A 80 -5.52 -5.15 -0.25
CA VAL A 80 -5.91 -4.38 0.93
C VAL A 80 -6.88 -3.31 0.48
N ASP A 81 -8.09 -3.36 1.03
CA ASP A 81 -9.07 -2.29 0.83
C ASP A 81 -8.69 -1.12 1.73
N PHE A 82 -8.06 -0.10 1.13
CA PHE A 82 -7.84 1.19 1.76
C PHE A 82 -8.47 2.27 0.89
N ARG A 83 -9.09 3.27 1.51
CA ARG A 83 -9.62 4.44 0.81
C ARG A 83 -8.68 5.61 1.07
N PRO A 84 -7.85 6.02 0.10
CA PRO A 84 -7.12 7.27 0.24
C PRO A 84 -8.13 8.42 0.35
N ARG A 85 -7.92 9.31 1.33
CA ARG A 85 -8.72 10.53 1.53
C ARG A 85 -8.71 11.44 0.31
N GLY A 86 -7.68 11.37 -0.53
CA GLY A 86 -7.58 12.13 -1.79
C GLY A 86 -8.54 11.71 -2.91
N GLY A 87 -9.29 10.60 -2.76
CA GLY A 87 -10.17 10.06 -3.80
C GLY A 87 -11.55 10.73 -3.95
N ASP A 88 -11.94 11.61 -3.03
CA ASP A 88 -13.25 12.30 -3.05
C ASP A 88 -13.26 13.54 -3.96
N VAL A 89 -12.60 13.48 -5.13
CA VAL A 89 -12.74 14.52 -6.17
C VAL A 89 -13.75 14.05 -7.21
N GLY A 90 -15.04 14.27 -6.93
CA GLY A 90 -16.04 14.44 -7.98
C GLY A 90 -17.18 13.42 -8.08
N ARG A 91 -17.94 13.18 -7.00
CA ARG A 91 -19.28 12.55 -7.14
C ARG A 91 -20.46 13.29 -6.53
N ASP A 92 -20.30 14.56 -6.17
CA ASP A 92 -21.41 15.43 -5.72
C ASP A 92 -21.59 16.64 -6.66
N ALA A 93 -21.95 16.38 -7.92
CA ALA A 93 -22.41 17.41 -8.85
C ALA A 93 -23.51 16.86 -9.77
N ALA A 94 -24.59 16.36 -9.18
CA ALA A 94 -25.87 16.15 -9.86
C ALA A 94 -27.00 16.07 -8.81
N ALA A 95 -27.47 17.23 -8.36
CA ALA A 95 -28.76 17.41 -7.71
C ALA A 95 -29.42 18.67 -8.28
#